data_AF-A0A8H5H461-F1
#
_entry.id   AF-A0A8H5H461-F1
#
_cell.length_a   1.000
_cell.length_b   1.000
_cell.length_c   1.000
_cell.angle_alpha   90.00
_cell.angle_beta   90.00
_cell.angle_gamma   90.00
#
_symmetry.space_group_name_H-M   'P 1'
#
loop_
_entity.id
_entity.type
_entity.pdbx_description
1 polymer ?
#
loop_
_entity_poly.entity_id
_entity_poly.type
_entity_poly.pdbx_seq_one_letter_code
_entity_poly.pdbx_strand_id
1 'polypeptide(L)'
;MDPVFYMHHANLDRLWWSWQKRNLAARLTDISGPINILDYDNALGGNVTLAYPLSLGVNALDVTVRDVMDIRNPTLCYDYDRLY
;
A
#
# COMPACT_ATOMS: atom_id res chain seq x y z
N MET A 1 7.64 19.81 7.40
CA MET A 1 6.55 18.84 7.13
C MET A 1 5.25 19.60 7.26
N ASP A 2 4.35 19.47 6.29
CA ASP A 2 3.02 20.07 6.36
C ASP A 2 2.06 19.10 7.08
N PRO A 3 1.41 19.48 8.21
CA PRO A 3 0.49 18.60 8.92
C PRO A 3 -0.66 18.06 8.05
N VAL A 4 -1.06 18.77 7.00
CA VAL A 4 -2.14 18.33 6.10
C VAL A 4 -1.79 17.06 5.34
N PHE A 5 -0.49 16.74 5.21
CA PHE A 5 0.02 15.53 4.57
C PHE A 5 -0.65 14.26 5.12
N TYR A 6 -0.75 14.15 6.45
CA TYR A 6 -1.30 12.96 7.09
C TYR A 6 -2.78 12.77 6.79
N MET A 7 -3.56 13.85 6.85
CA MET A 7 -5.01 13.79 6.54
C MET A 7 -5.24 13.52 5.05
N HIS A 8 -4.42 14.10 4.18
CA HIS A 8 -4.47 13.84 2.75
C HIS A 8 -4.22 12.35 2.45
N HIS A 9 -3.13 11.78 2.98
CA HIS A 9 -2.78 10.38 2.73
C HIS A 9 -3.72 9.39 3.44
N ALA A 10 -4.28 9.73 4.60
CA ALA A 10 -5.32 8.91 5.23
C ALA A 10 -6.57 8.80 4.34
N ASN A 11 -6.96 9.88 3.66
CA ASN A 11 -8.11 9.81 2.75
C ASN A 11 -7.78 9.10 1.42
N LEU A 12 -6.53 9.16 0.94
CA LEU A 12 -6.06 8.36 -0.19
C LEU A 12 -6.09 6.85 0.14
N ASP A 13 -5.62 6.47 1.33
CA ASP A 13 -5.67 5.09 1.79
C ASP A 13 -7.12 4.60 1.98
N ARG A 14 -8.01 5.42 2.56
CA ARG A 14 -9.45 5.13 2.62
C ARG A 14 -10.07 4.88 1.23
N LEU A 15 -9.68 5.67 0.23
CA LEU A 15 -10.10 5.48 -1.16
C LEU A 15 -9.59 4.15 -1.71
N TRP A 16 -8.32 3.83 -1.47
CA TRP A 16 -7.72 2.56 -1.86
C TRP A 16 -8.42 1.37 -1.21
N TRP A 17 -8.64 1.40 0.11
CA TRP A 17 -9.36 0.36 0.84
C TRP A 17 -10.82 0.19 0.34
N SER A 18 -11.50 1.31 0.07
CA SER A 18 -12.84 1.28 -0.54
C SER A 18 -12.83 0.57 -1.90
N TRP A 19 -11.81 0.81 -2.72
CA TRP A 19 -11.61 0.08 -3.97
C TRP A 19 -11.31 -1.40 -3.72
N GLN A 20 -10.42 -1.76 -2.80
CA GLN A 20 -10.11 -3.17 -2.50
C GLN A 20 -11.36 -3.94 -2.06
N LYS A 21 -12.16 -3.36 -1.16
CA LYS A 21 -13.38 -3.98 -0.59
C LYS A 21 -14.44 -4.36 -1.61
N ARG A 22 -14.47 -3.74 -2.80
CA ARG A 22 -15.43 -4.09 -3.87
C ARG A 22 -15.16 -5.47 -4.49
N ASN A 23 -13.94 -5.99 -4.40
CA ASN A 23 -13.61 -7.38 -4.75
C ASN A 23 -12.39 -7.82 -3.94
N LEU A 24 -12.60 -8.00 -2.63
CA LEU A 24 -11.50 -8.14 -1.68
C LEU A 24 -10.61 -9.36 -1.99
N ALA A 25 -11.20 -10.48 -2.40
CA ALA A 25 -10.46 -11.71 -2.69
C ALA A 25 -9.43 -11.53 -3.83
N ALA A 26 -9.75 -10.74 -4.85
CA ALA A 26 -8.82 -10.44 -5.93
C ALA A 26 -7.88 -9.26 -5.59
N ARG A 27 -8.42 -8.23 -4.93
CA ARG A 27 -7.75 -6.93 -4.76
C ARG A 27 -6.84 -6.82 -3.55
N LEU A 28 -6.91 -7.76 -2.61
CA LEU A 28 -5.89 -7.86 -1.54
C LEU A 28 -4.51 -8.23 -2.08
N THR A 29 -4.46 -8.91 -3.22
CA THR A 29 -3.20 -9.37 -3.83
C THR A 29 -2.89 -8.71 -5.16
N ASP A 30 -3.70 -7.72 -5.57
CA ASP A 30 -3.55 -7.02 -6.83
C ASP A 30 -2.42 -5.98 -6.70
N ILE A 31 -1.31 -6.24 -7.38
CA ILE A 31 -0.09 -5.43 -7.33
C ILE A 31 0.57 -5.43 -8.72
N SER A 32 1.02 -4.28 -9.17
CA SER A 32 1.70 -4.13 -10.46
C SER A 32 2.55 -2.86 -10.50
N GLY A 33 3.33 -2.72 -11.57
CA GLY A 33 4.18 -1.55 -11.83
C GLY A 33 5.67 -1.83 -11.60
N PRO A 34 6.55 -1.02 -12.21
CA PRO A 34 8.00 -1.18 -12.07
C PRO A 34 8.46 -0.78 -10.67
N ILE A 35 9.54 -1.41 -10.18
CA ILE A 35 10.20 -1.04 -8.92
C ILE A 35 10.80 0.37 -9.01
N ASN A 36 11.34 0.72 -10.18
CA ASN A 36 11.95 2.01 -10.40
C ASN A 36 10.91 3.03 -10.88
N ILE A 37 10.92 4.20 -10.26
CA ILE A 37 10.04 5.31 -10.63
C ILE A 37 10.33 5.73 -12.07
N LEU A 38 9.28 5.88 -12.88
CA LEU A 38 9.32 6.24 -14.32
C LEU A 38 9.99 5.20 -15.26
N ASP A 39 10.20 3.96 -14.81
CA ASP A 39 10.66 2.85 -15.66
C ASP A 39 9.48 2.20 -16.41
N TYR A 40 8.84 2.95 -17.29
CA TYR A 40 7.61 2.52 -17.99
C TYR A 40 7.80 1.26 -18.84
N ASP A 41 9.02 1.03 -19.35
CA ASP A 41 9.38 -0.17 -20.13
C ASP A 41 9.87 -1.32 -19.25
N ASN A 42 9.96 -1.13 -17.93
CA ASN A 42 10.38 -2.10 -16.93
C ASN A 42 11.76 -2.73 -17.21
N ALA A 43 12.71 -1.92 -17.68
CA ALA A 43 14.01 -2.38 -18.13
C ALA A 43 15.07 -2.46 -17.01
N LEU A 44 14.83 -1.84 -15.85
CA LEU A 44 15.85 -1.68 -14.82
C LEU A 44 15.72 -2.68 -13.67
N GLY A 45 14.51 -2.86 -13.14
CA GLY A 45 14.30 -3.54 -11.86
C GLY A 45 13.27 -4.68 -11.88
N GLY A 46 12.47 -4.78 -12.93
CA GLY A 46 11.30 -5.65 -12.93
C GLY A 46 10.14 -5.07 -12.11
N ASN A 47 9.05 -5.82 -12.08
CA ASN A 47 7.83 -5.39 -11.39
C ASN A 47 7.91 -5.61 -9.88
N VAL A 48 7.26 -4.73 -9.12
CA VAL A 48 7.03 -4.94 -7.69
C VAL A 48 6.18 -6.21 -7.48
N THR A 49 6.43 -6.91 -6.40
CA THR A 49 5.65 -8.09 -5.98
C THR A 49 5.18 -7.92 -4.55
N LEU A 50 4.25 -8.78 -4.10
CA LEU A 50 3.82 -8.81 -2.70
C LEU A 50 4.98 -9.11 -1.72
N ALA A 51 6.07 -9.73 -2.18
CA ALA A 51 7.24 -10.04 -1.35
C ALA A 51 8.25 -8.88 -1.29
N TYR A 52 8.02 -7.79 -2.03
CA TYR A 52 8.93 -6.66 -2.04
C TYR A 52 9.01 -5.98 -0.66
N PRO A 53 10.20 -5.70 -0.14
CA PRO A 53 10.37 -5.07 1.17
C PRO A 53 10.03 -3.57 1.14
N LEU A 54 9.35 -3.12 2.17
CA LEU A 54 9.03 -1.72 2.46
C LEU A 54 9.77 -1.31 3.73
N SER A 55 10.49 -0.19 3.65
CA SER A 55 11.25 0.35 4.78
C SER A 55 10.89 1.82 5.02
N LEU A 56 10.71 2.19 6.29
CA LEU A 56 10.59 3.58 6.74
C LEU A 56 11.87 4.07 7.44
N GLY A 57 12.99 3.40 7.19
CA GLY A 57 14.25 3.65 7.87
C GLY A 57 14.13 3.38 9.37
N VAL A 58 14.49 4.35 10.20
CA VAL A 58 14.48 4.19 11.67
C VAL A 58 13.10 4.31 12.32
N ASN A 59 12.05 4.64 11.54
CA ASN A 59 10.73 4.96 12.08
C ASN A 59 9.86 3.72 12.33
N ALA A 60 10.16 2.59 11.71
CA ALA A 60 9.42 1.34 11.86
C ALA A 60 10.29 0.14 11.46
N LEU A 61 9.85 -1.06 11.82
CA LEU A 61 10.43 -2.29 11.31
C LEU A 61 10.11 -2.46 9.82
N ASP A 62 11.02 -3.08 9.09
CA ASP A 62 10.79 -3.45 7.69
C ASP A 62 9.67 -4.49 7.61
N VAL A 63 8.79 -4.30 6.64
CA VAL A 63 7.66 -5.19 6.32
C VAL A 63 7.64 -5.45 4.82
N THR A 64 6.84 -6.40 4.35
CA THR A 64 6.62 -6.58 2.91
C THR A 64 5.36 -5.85 2.45
N VAL A 65 5.21 -5.65 1.14
CA VAL A 65 3.95 -5.19 0.55
C VAL A 65 2.79 -6.06 1.03
N ARG A 66 2.95 -7.40 1.07
CA ARG A 66 1.92 -8.33 1.55
C ARG A 66 1.41 -7.99 2.94
N ASP A 67 2.30 -7.58 3.83
CA ASP A 67 1.96 -7.33 5.24
C ASP A 67 1.07 -6.09 5.42
N VAL A 68 1.06 -5.19 4.44
CA VAL A 68 0.33 -3.91 4.48
C VAL A 68 -0.86 -3.84 3.52
N MET A 69 -1.10 -4.86 2.69
CA MET A 69 -2.23 -4.86 1.74
C MET A 69 -3.61 -5.05 2.40
N ASP A 70 -3.69 -5.66 3.60
CA ASP A 70 -4.92 -5.71 4.42
C ASP A 70 -4.73 -4.87 5.68
N ILE A 71 -5.45 -3.76 5.76
CA ILE A 71 -5.37 -2.80 6.86
C ILE A 71 -5.81 -3.39 8.22
N ARG A 72 -6.53 -4.53 8.20
CA ARG A 72 -7.02 -5.22 9.40
C ARG A 72 -6.10 -6.35 9.86
N ASN A 73 -5.03 -6.65 9.11
CA ASN A 73 -4.04 -7.61 9.58
C ASN A 73 -3.29 -7.07 10.81
N PRO A 74 -2.69 -7.95 11.63
CA PRO A 74 -2.02 -7.55 12.87
C PRO A 74 -0.94 -6.47 12.71
N THR A 75 -0.32 -6.37 11.53
CA THR A 75 0.69 -5.35 11.21
C THR A 75 0.15 -3.92 11.29
N LEU A 76 -1.08 -3.70 10.81
CA LEU A 76 -1.69 -2.36 10.72
C LEU A 76 -2.86 -2.19 11.69
N CYS A 77 -3.72 -3.20 11.79
CA CYS A 77 -4.79 -3.34 12.78
C CYS A 77 -5.69 -2.10 12.94
N TYR A 78 -6.18 -1.55 11.82
CA TYR A 78 -7.18 -0.46 11.83
C TYR A 78 -8.30 -0.70 10.79
N ASP A 79 -9.33 0.14 10.85
CA ASP A 79 -10.37 0.22 9.82
C ASP A 79 -10.90 1.67 9.73
N TYR A 80 -11.69 1.96 8.69
CA TYR A 80 -12.39 3.24 8.53
C TYR A 80 -13.87 3.12 8.92
N ASP A 81 -14.44 4.15 9.54
CA ASP A 81 -15.84 4.18 9.96
C ASP A 81 -16.81 4.05 8.77
N ARG A 82 -16.41 4.59 7.61
CA ARG A 82 -17.20 4.61 6.37
C ARG A 82 -16.31 4.45 5.14
N LEU A 83 -16.81 3.77 4.12
CA LEU A 83 -16.16 3.60 2.81
C LEU A 83 -16.95 4.31 1.69
N TYR A 84 -16.39 4.33 0.48
CA TYR A 84 -17.01 4.92 -0.73
C TYR A 84 -17.79 3.94 -1.61
#